data_AF-A0A846YUZ4-F1
#
_entry.id   AF-A0A846YUZ4-F1
#
_cell.length_a   1.000
_cell.length_b   1.000
_cell.length_c   1.000
_cell.angle_alpha   90.00
_cell.angle_beta   90.00
_cell.angle_gamma   90.00
#
_symmetry.space_group_name_H-M   'P 1'
#
loop_
_entity.id
_entity.type
_entity.pdbx_description
1 polymer ?
#
loop_
_entity_poly.entity_id
_entity_poly.type
_entity_poly.pdbx_seq_one_letter_code
_entity_poly.pdbx_strand_id
1 'polypeptide(L)'
;MIPAPGEAPADYWAHTGYEEEAGDGYDGTVALFYQDVPPELAAEALKRGRAQSEARLGEPAPLAAWPDVPTRVLICRDDRLFPTAYLRRVSRERLGIVPDEIDGGHTPALSRPHELADRLEAYAAEQGLSGDR
;
A
#
# COMPACT_ATOMS: atom_id res chain seq x y z
N MET A 1 0.46 -4.62 1.03
CA MET A 1 1.22 -5.87 0.87
C MET A 1 0.43 -6.84 0.00
N ILE A 2 1.09 -7.71 -0.74
CA ILE A 2 0.48 -8.70 -1.65
C ILE A 2 0.95 -10.10 -1.24
N PRO A 3 0.35 -10.76 -0.23
CA PRO A 3 0.84 -12.05 0.25
C PRO A 3 0.71 -13.17 -0.79
N ALA A 4 1.61 -14.15 -0.73
CA ALA A 4 1.42 -15.43 -1.40
C ALA A 4 0.44 -16.32 -0.59
N PRO A 5 -0.26 -17.27 -1.21
CA PRO A 5 -1.11 -18.22 -0.48
C PRO A 5 -0.34 -18.93 0.64
N GLY A 6 -0.90 -18.95 1.85
CA GLY A 6 -0.28 -19.56 3.03
C GLY A 6 0.95 -18.83 3.59
N GLU A 7 1.34 -17.67 3.05
CA GLU A 7 2.49 -16.91 3.55
C GLU A 7 2.13 -16.15 4.84
N ALA A 8 2.98 -16.23 5.86
CA ALA A 8 2.82 -15.43 7.06
C ALA A 8 3.28 -13.97 6.82
N PRO A 9 2.61 -12.96 7.39
CA PRO A 9 3.04 -11.57 7.28
C PRO A 9 4.50 -11.31 7.69
N ALA A 10 5.02 -12.04 8.67
CA ALA A 10 6.42 -11.92 9.10
C ALA A 10 7.42 -12.36 8.01
N ASP A 11 7.06 -13.34 7.19
CA ASP A 11 7.92 -13.88 6.14
C ASP A 11 7.87 -13.06 4.84
N TYR A 12 6.83 -12.24 4.67
CA TYR A 12 6.57 -11.43 3.48
C TYR A 12 7.80 -10.62 3.03
N TRP A 13 8.50 -9.99 3.98
CA TRP A 13 9.64 -9.12 3.69
C TRP A 13 10.79 -9.89 3.04
N ALA A 14 11.16 -11.04 3.61
CA ALA A 14 12.21 -11.90 3.09
C ALA A 14 11.80 -12.53 1.75
N HIS A 15 10.58 -13.06 1.65
CA HIS A 15 10.10 -13.70 0.42
C HIS A 15 9.89 -12.75 -0.75
N THR A 16 9.75 -11.45 -0.48
CA THR A 16 9.65 -10.43 -1.53
C THR A 16 10.98 -9.75 -1.83
N GLY A 17 12.05 -10.02 -1.07
CA GLY A 17 13.33 -9.33 -1.22
C GLY A 17 13.24 -7.84 -0.88
N TYR A 18 12.41 -7.47 0.11
CA TYR A 18 12.18 -6.06 0.46
C TYR A 18 13.46 -5.33 0.86
N GLU A 19 14.33 -5.97 1.65
CA GLU A 19 15.55 -5.34 2.17
C GLU A 19 16.55 -4.95 1.06
N GLU A 20 16.52 -5.65 -0.08
CA GLU A 20 17.37 -5.33 -1.23
C GLU A 20 16.97 -4.01 -1.90
N GLU A 21 15.74 -3.53 -1.67
CA GLU A 21 15.16 -2.37 -2.34
C GLU A 21 14.77 -1.23 -1.38
N ALA A 22 14.64 -1.49 -0.08
CA ALA A 22 14.19 -0.52 0.93
C ALA A 22 15.19 0.63 1.23
N GLY A 23 16.44 0.52 0.79
CA GLY A 23 17.51 1.49 1.06
C GLY A 23 17.85 1.62 2.55
N ASP A 24 18.60 2.67 2.92
CA ASP A 24 19.12 2.90 4.28
C ASP A 24 18.05 3.30 5.33
N GLY A 25 16.77 3.18 4.98
CA GLY A 25 15.64 3.53 5.85
C GLY A 25 15.45 5.04 6.07
N TYR A 26 14.39 5.38 6.80
CA TYR A 26 14.06 6.77 7.16
C TYR A 26 13.85 6.87 8.68
N ASP A 27 14.41 7.91 9.29
CA ASP A 27 14.33 8.09 10.74
C ASP A 27 12.96 8.65 11.18
N GLY A 28 12.23 7.84 11.93
CA GLY A 28 10.97 8.21 12.56
C GLY A 28 9.73 8.08 11.66
N THR A 29 8.58 7.95 12.33
CA THR A 29 7.29 7.71 11.69
C THR A 29 6.90 8.79 10.69
N VAL A 30 7.18 10.06 10.97
CA VAL A 30 6.82 11.16 10.06
C VAL A 30 7.62 11.07 8.76
N ALA A 31 8.94 10.84 8.84
CA ALA A 31 9.78 10.76 7.66
C ALA A 31 9.47 9.56 6.76
N LEU A 32 9.00 8.45 7.36
CA LEU A 32 8.68 7.22 6.65
C LEU A 32 7.25 7.21 6.06
N PHE A 33 6.27 7.72 6.79
CA PHE A 33 4.83 7.56 6.45
C PHE A 33 4.11 8.84 6.04
N TYR A 34 4.60 10.00 6.49
CA TYR A 34 3.88 11.28 6.42
C TYR A 34 4.73 12.40 5.82
N GLN A 35 5.77 12.07 5.05
CA GLN A 35 6.77 13.03 4.54
C GLN A 35 6.17 14.12 3.65
N ASP A 36 5.03 13.84 3.02
CA ASP A 36 4.31 14.71 2.10
C ASP A 36 2.96 15.18 2.68
N VAL A 37 2.67 14.87 3.95
CA VAL A 37 1.45 15.31 4.65
C VAL A 37 1.75 16.62 5.38
N PRO A 38 0.84 17.62 5.35
CA PRO A 38 0.99 18.85 6.12
C PRO A 38 1.30 18.55 7.61
N PRO A 39 2.31 19.20 8.23
CA PRO A 39 2.81 18.81 9.55
C PRO A 39 1.74 18.76 10.65
N GLU A 40 0.80 19.71 10.63
CA GLU A 40 -0.32 19.76 11.56
C GLU A 40 -1.28 18.57 11.38
N LEU A 41 -1.54 18.16 10.15
CA LEU A 41 -2.38 17.01 9.85
C LEU A 41 -1.67 15.71 10.22
N ALA A 42 -0.36 15.61 9.97
CA ALA A 42 0.46 14.47 10.40
C ALA A 42 0.46 14.33 11.93
N ALA A 43 0.62 15.45 12.67
CA ALA A 43 0.54 15.45 14.12
C ALA A 43 -0.84 15.01 14.64
N GLU A 44 -1.92 15.47 14.00
CA GLU A 44 -3.28 15.04 14.35
C GLU A 44 -3.56 13.57 14.03
N ALA A 45 -2.99 13.04 12.93
CA ALA A 45 -3.04 11.63 12.59
C ALA A 45 -2.28 10.77 13.61
N LEU A 46 -1.07 11.18 14.01
CA LEU A 46 -0.27 10.50 15.03
C LEU A 46 -0.98 10.42 16.39
N LYS A 47 -1.65 11.50 16.82
CA LYS A 47 -2.45 11.50 18.06
C LYS A 47 -3.59 10.48 18.05
N ARG A 48 -4.15 10.18 16.87
CA ARG A 48 -5.23 9.22 16.65
C ARG A 48 -4.74 7.81 16.31
N GLY A 49 -3.42 7.67 16.09
CA GLY A 49 -2.77 6.40 15.82
C GLY A 49 -2.89 5.44 17.00
N ARG A 50 -2.80 4.15 16.70
CA ARG A 50 -2.79 3.07 17.68
C ARG A 50 -1.79 2.00 17.25
N ALA A 51 -1.21 1.31 18.22
CA ALA A 51 -0.32 0.19 17.93
C ALA A 51 -1.08 -0.89 17.14
N GLN A 52 -0.49 -1.35 16.05
CA GLN A 52 -0.94 -2.54 15.35
C GLN A 52 -0.65 -3.76 16.24
N SER A 53 -1.59 -4.70 16.34
CA SER A 53 -1.34 -5.95 17.05
C SER A 53 -0.44 -6.86 16.23
N GLU A 54 0.58 -7.42 16.87
CA GLU A 54 1.53 -8.36 16.24
C GLU A 54 1.15 -9.83 16.44
N ALA A 55 0.06 -10.11 17.17
CA ALA A 55 -0.30 -11.45 17.65
C ALA A 55 -0.46 -12.51 16.54
N ARG A 56 -0.66 -12.07 15.29
CA ARG A 56 -0.96 -12.92 14.13
C ARG A 56 0.11 -12.82 13.03
N LEU A 57 1.25 -12.15 13.27
CA LEU A 57 2.27 -11.96 12.24
C LEU A 57 2.89 -13.27 11.74
N GLY A 58 2.96 -14.30 12.60
CA GLY A 58 3.44 -15.62 12.23
C GLY A 58 2.37 -16.58 11.69
N GLU A 59 1.11 -16.14 11.60
CA GLU A 59 0.06 -17.00 11.08
C GLU A 59 -0.02 -16.93 9.56
N PRO A 60 -0.17 -18.08 8.87
CA PRO A 60 -0.24 -18.12 7.42
C PRO A 60 -1.48 -17.38 6.91
N ALA A 61 -1.33 -16.66 5.80
CA ALA A 61 -2.45 -16.05 5.10
C ALA A 61 -3.53 -17.11 4.80
N PRO A 62 -4.81 -16.86 5.12
CA PRO A 62 -5.87 -17.85 4.94
C PRO A 62 -6.27 -18.06 3.47
N LEU A 63 -5.66 -17.30 2.55
CA LEU A 63 -5.92 -17.39 1.12
C LEU A 63 -5.31 -18.67 0.55
N ALA A 64 -6.13 -19.51 -0.08
CA ALA A 64 -5.65 -20.65 -0.88
C ALA A 64 -5.18 -20.20 -2.29
N ALA A 65 -5.80 -19.13 -2.80
CA ALA A 65 -5.43 -18.39 -4.00
C ALA A 65 -6.01 -16.98 -3.89
N TRP A 66 -5.51 -16.03 -4.69
CA TRP A 66 -6.22 -14.77 -4.88
C TRP A 66 -7.57 -15.03 -5.56
N PRO A 67 -8.67 -14.40 -5.11
CA PRO A 67 -9.97 -14.58 -5.72
C PRO A 67 -9.98 -14.08 -7.15
N ASP A 68 -10.71 -14.77 -8.02
CA ASP A 68 -10.92 -14.38 -9.43
C ASP A 68 -11.95 -13.25 -9.52
N VAL A 69 -11.55 -12.07 -9.06
CA VAL A 69 -12.32 -10.82 -9.13
C VAL A 69 -11.47 -9.72 -9.75
N PRO A 70 -12.08 -8.77 -10.49
CA PRO A 70 -11.36 -7.62 -11.03
C PRO A 70 -10.56 -6.92 -9.93
N THR A 71 -9.23 -6.92 -10.09
CA THR A 71 -8.29 -6.37 -9.11
C THR A 71 -7.45 -5.29 -9.79
N ARG A 72 -7.25 -4.17 -9.09
CA ARG A 72 -6.35 -3.08 -9.49
C ARG A 72 -5.30 -2.90 -8.39
N VAL A 73 -4.08 -2.57 -8.78
CA VAL A 73 -3.02 -2.18 -7.83
C VAL A 73 -2.70 -0.72 -8.11
N LEU A 74 -2.87 0.13 -7.10
CA LEU A 74 -2.51 1.55 -7.15
C LEU A 74 -1.37 1.79 -6.17
N ILE A 75 -0.27 2.38 -6.64
CA ILE A 75 0.92 2.67 -5.83
C ILE A 75 1.24 4.17 -5.86
N CYS A 76 1.90 4.65 -4.82
CA CYS A 76 2.34 6.04 -4.72
C CYS A 76 3.82 6.14 -5.11
N ARG A 77 4.16 7.14 -5.93
CA ARG A 77 5.51 7.27 -6.52
C ARG A 77 6.61 7.63 -5.53
N ASP A 78 6.26 8.22 -4.40
CA ASP A 78 7.20 8.67 -3.37
C ASP A 78 7.04 7.89 -2.05
N ASP A 79 6.41 6.71 -2.08
CA ASP A 79 6.26 5.85 -0.90
C ASP A 79 7.64 5.34 -0.44
N ARG A 80 7.94 5.64 0.84
CA ARG A 80 9.21 5.35 1.50
C ARG A 80 9.19 4.03 2.27
N LEU A 81 8.00 3.54 2.65
CA LEU A 81 7.83 2.22 3.25
C LEU A 81 7.75 1.15 2.16
N PHE A 82 7.17 1.47 1.01
CA PHE A 82 7.08 0.54 -0.10
C PHE A 82 7.59 1.20 -1.39
N PRO A 83 8.91 1.17 -1.62
CA PRO A 83 9.50 1.78 -2.81
C PRO A 83 8.79 1.34 -4.10
N THR A 84 8.61 2.27 -5.02
CA THR A 84 7.79 2.04 -6.23
C THR A 84 8.34 0.91 -7.11
N ALA A 85 9.67 0.81 -7.24
CA ALA A 85 10.30 -0.29 -7.98
C ALA A 85 9.95 -1.66 -7.37
N TYR A 86 10.01 -1.75 -6.04
CA TYR A 86 9.68 -2.94 -5.28
C TYR A 86 8.22 -3.34 -5.50
N LEU A 87 7.27 -2.41 -5.34
CA LEU A 87 5.86 -2.73 -5.54
C LEU A 87 5.51 -3.07 -6.99
N ARG A 88 6.13 -2.42 -7.99
CA ARG A 88 5.96 -2.79 -9.41
C ARG A 88 6.35 -4.24 -9.64
N ARG A 89 7.51 -4.65 -9.12
CA ARG A 89 8.00 -6.03 -9.25
C ARG A 89 7.08 -7.01 -8.53
N VAL A 90 6.80 -6.78 -7.25
CA VAL A 90 5.98 -7.69 -6.43
C VAL A 90 4.56 -7.82 -7.00
N SER A 91 3.95 -6.71 -7.45
CA SER A 91 2.62 -6.73 -8.10
C SER A 91 2.62 -7.62 -9.35
N ARG A 92 3.62 -7.46 -10.22
CA ARG A 92 3.73 -8.26 -11.44
C ARG A 92 4.02 -9.74 -11.13
N GLU A 93 4.91 -10.03 -10.19
CA GLU A 93 5.29 -11.40 -9.83
C GLU A 93 4.16 -12.17 -9.16
N ARG A 94 3.40 -11.51 -8.27
CA ARG A 94 2.39 -12.19 -7.43
C ARG A 94 0.98 -12.12 -7.98
N LEU A 95 0.64 -11.09 -8.75
CA LEU A 95 -0.70 -10.90 -9.32
C LEU A 95 -0.72 -10.86 -10.85
N GLY A 96 0.44 -10.76 -11.52
CA GLY A 96 0.47 -10.51 -12.97
C GLY A 96 -0.04 -9.10 -13.36
N ILE A 97 -0.18 -8.19 -12.38
CA ILE A 97 -0.76 -6.87 -12.59
C ILE A 97 0.36 -5.83 -12.69
N VAL A 98 0.35 -5.03 -13.75
CA VAL A 98 1.10 -3.78 -13.83
C VAL A 98 0.34 -2.74 -13.00
N PRO A 99 0.95 -2.17 -11.94
CA PRO A 99 0.25 -1.22 -11.10
C PRO A 99 0.05 0.10 -11.82
N ASP A 100 -1.06 0.71 -11.49
CA ASP A 100 -1.35 2.11 -11.69
C ASP A 100 -0.60 2.97 -10.65
N GLU A 101 -0.33 4.22 -10.99
CA GLU A 101 0.46 5.11 -10.15
C GLU A 101 -0.18 6.49 -9.98
N ILE A 102 -0.02 7.05 -8.78
CA ILE A 102 -0.35 8.43 -8.41
C ILE A 102 0.84 9.08 -7.70
N ASP A 103 0.82 10.40 -7.60
CA ASP A 103 1.85 11.14 -6.85
C ASP A 103 1.65 11.00 -5.33
N GLY A 104 2.73 11.15 -4.56
CA GLY A 104 2.67 11.17 -3.09
C GLY A 104 3.36 10.00 -2.40
N GLY A 105 3.32 10.06 -1.07
CA GLY A 105 3.93 9.12 -0.14
C GLY A 105 3.00 8.00 0.31
N HIS A 106 3.26 7.44 1.49
CA HIS A 106 2.55 6.27 1.99
C HIS A 106 1.07 6.52 2.37
N THR A 107 0.72 7.79 2.62
CA THR A 107 -0.61 8.18 3.14
C THR A 107 -1.35 9.12 2.18
N PRO A 108 -1.62 8.70 0.91
CA PRO A 108 -2.25 9.54 -0.11
C PRO A 108 -3.66 10.01 0.27
N ALA A 109 -4.36 9.29 1.16
CA ALA A 109 -5.64 9.72 1.70
C ALA A 109 -5.55 11.01 2.53
N LEU A 110 -4.35 11.38 3.01
CA LEU A 110 -4.10 12.63 3.73
C LEU A 110 -3.38 13.67 2.87
N SER A 111 -2.38 13.27 2.09
CA SER A 111 -1.60 14.21 1.27
C SER A 111 -2.26 14.55 -0.08
N ARG A 112 -3.00 13.60 -0.68
CA ARG A 112 -3.58 13.69 -2.03
C ARG A 112 -5.03 13.16 -2.08
N PRO A 113 -5.94 13.57 -1.17
CA PRO A 113 -7.26 12.94 -1.04
C PRO A 113 -8.12 13.02 -2.31
N HIS A 114 -8.05 14.14 -3.04
CA HIS A 114 -8.83 14.32 -4.27
C HIS A 114 -8.32 13.42 -5.40
N GLU A 115 -7.02 13.40 -5.67
CA GLU A 115 -6.43 12.55 -6.71
C GLU A 115 -6.67 11.06 -6.43
N LEU A 116 -6.56 10.64 -5.16
CA LEU A 116 -6.91 9.28 -4.76
C LEU A 116 -8.40 8.98 -5.00
N ALA A 117 -9.30 9.89 -4.63
CA ALA A 117 -10.73 9.72 -4.83
C ALA A 117 -11.08 9.63 -6.33
N ASP A 118 -10.56 10.53 -7.16
CA ASP A 118 -10.77 10.54 -8.61
C ASP A 118 -10.33 9.21 -9.24
N ARG A 119 -9.20 8.66 -8.79
CA ARG A 119 -8.69 7.37 -9.27
C ARG A 119 -9.61 6.20 -8.89
N LEU A 120 -10.12 6.19 -7.67
CA LEU A 120 -11.06 5.17 -7.20
C LEU A 120 -12.42 5.27 -7.89
N GLU A 121 -12.93 6.49 -8.11
CA GLU A 121 -14.18 6.72 -8.85
C GLU A 121 -14.05 6.30 -10.32
N ALA A 122 -12.91 6.56 -10.95
CA ALA A 122 -12.63 6.08 -12.31
C ALA A 122 -12.68 4.54 -12.40
N TYR A 123 -12.04 3.82 -11.46
CA TYR A 123 -12.13 2.35 -11.42
C TYR A 123 -13.56 1.86 -11.19
N ALA A 124 -14.32 2.52 -10.31
CA ALA A 124 -15.71 2.15 -10.08
C ALA A 124 -16.56 2.34 -11.34
N ALA A 125 -16.37 3.45 -12.08
CA ALA A 125 -17.05 3.71 -13.34
C ALA A 125 -16.70 2.68 -14.42
N GLU A 126 -15.42 2.29 -14.56
CA GLU A 126 -14.98 1.22 -15.46
C GLU A 126 -15.67 -0.12 -15.17
N GLN A 127 -16.00 -0.39 -13.90
CA GLN A 127 -16.71 -1.61 -13.48
C GLN A 127 -18.24 -1.47 -13.52
N GLY A 128 -18.77 -0.32 -13.94
CA GLY A 128 -20.22 -0.04 -13.93
C GLY A 128 -20.82 0.07 -12.52
N LEU A 129 -19.99 0.37 -11.52
CA LEU A 129 -20.38 0.50 -10.10
C LEU A 129 -20.71 1.94 -9.69
N SER A 130 -20.47 2.91 -10.58
CA SER A 130 -20.86 4.31 -10.34
C SER A 130 -22.39 4.43 -10.40
N GLY A 131 -23.03 4.46 -9.23
CA GLY A 131 -24.45 4.82 -9.11
C GLY A 131 -24.67 6.31 -9.39
N ASP A 132 -25.83 6.64 -9.94
CA ASP A 132 -26.32 8.02 -10.02
C ASP A 132 -26.30 8.62 -8.61
N ARG A 133 -25.44 9.62 -8.39
CA ARG A 133 -25.39 10.41 -7.16
C ARG A 133 -26.37 11.57 -7.24
#